data_AF-A0A6N6P349-F1
#
_entry.id   AF-A0A6N6P349-F1
#
_cell.length_a   1.000
_cell.length_b   1.000
_cell.length_c   1.000
_cell.angle_alpha   90.00
_cell.angle_beta   90.00
_cell.angle_gamma   90.00
#
_symmetry.space_group_name_H-M   'P 1'
#
loop_
_entity.id
_entity.type
_entity.pdbx_description
1 polymer ?
#
loop_
_entity_poly.entity_id
_entity_poly.type
_entity_poly.pdbx_seq_one_letter_code
_entity_poly.pdbx_strand_id
1 'polypeptide(L)'
;MSSFLQNRWIDGFVIFSLLAVLASVVGALWKLLKPLIPARTPKRSEVLFELQHELKTNPSILRATELLAGRVPHSTIESILRTFGEPLSATELSLRQDLAHLFGLLQRVAFAVNVSKLISREEAECFSWYFREVQKHPILSDYFYSSGFLDLWDFAQSWAEKFETEI
;
A
#
# COMPACT_ATOMS: atom_id res chain seq x y z
N MET A 1 -16.64 -72.23 6.35
CA MET A 1 -15.60 -71.36 5.72
C MET A 1 -16.17 -70.07 5.09
N SER A 2 -17.38 -69.61 5.46
CA SER A 2 -17.97 -68.38 4.89
C SER A 2 -17.92 -67.15 5.82
N SER A 3 -17.89 -67.32 7.15
CA SER A 3 -17.92 -66.21 8.11
C SER A 3 -16.59 -65.46 8.27
N PHE A 4 -15.46 -66.10 7.98
CA PHE A 4 -14.12 -65.51 8.15
C PHE A 4 -13.77 -64.51 7.02
N LEU A 5 -14.31 -64.73 5.82
CA LEU A 5 -14.13 -63.80 4.70
C LEU A 5 -15.03 -62.58 4.86
N GLN A 6 -16.25 -62.73 5.39
CA GLN A 6 -17.21 -61.63 5.55
C GLN A 6 -16.74 -60.55 6.53
N ASN A 7 -16.06 -60.94 7.63
CA ASN A 7 -15.53 -59.96 8.60
C ASN A 7 -14.38 -59.10 8.02
N ARG A 8 -13.50 -59.65 7.17
CA ARG A 8 -12.39 -58.87 6.57
C ARG A 8 -12.84 -57.74 5.66
N TRP A 9 -14.00 -57.89 4.99
CA TRP A 9 -14.57 -56.84 4.15
C TRP A 9 -15.19 -55.72 4.99
N ILE A 10 -15.82 -56.07 6.11
CA ILE A 10 -16.40 -55.10 7.05
C ILE A 10 -15.28 -54.29 7.72
N ASP A 11 -14.22 -54.94 8.17
CA ASP A 11 -13.06 -54.27 8.78
C ASP A 11 -12.36 -53.32 7.79
N GLY A 12 -12.21 -53.74 6.53
CA GLY A 12 -11.65 -52.90 5.46
C GLY A 12 -12.50 -51.67 5.15
N PHE A 13 -13.83 -51.81 5.13
CA PHE A 13 -14.74 -50.68 4.90
C PHE A 13 -14.75 -49.69 6.06
N VAL A 14 -14.69 -50.18 7.30
CA VAL A 14 -14.59 -49.34 8.50
C VAL A 14 -13.28 -48.54 8.49
N ILE A 15 -12.15 -49.18 8.19
CA ILE A 15 -10.86 -48.49 8.08
C ILE A 15 -10.89 -47.43 6.96
N PHE A 16 -11.45 -47.76 5.79
CA PHE A 16 -11.56 -46.81 4.68
C PHE A 16 -12.45 -45.60 5.04
N SER A 17 -13.57 -45.83 5.72
CA SER A 17 -14.47 -44.76 6.18
C SER A 17 -13.80 -43.84 7.20
N LEU A 18 -13.03 -44.40 8.15
CA LEU A 18 -12.25 -43.64 9.12
C LEU A 18 -11.18 -42.78 8.44
N LEU A 19 -10.48 -43.31 7.43
CA LEU A 19 -9.49 -42.57 6.66
C LEU A 19 -10.13 -41.44 5.83
N ALA A 20 -11.31 -41.67 5.25
CA ALA A 20 -12.04 -40.64 4.49
C ALA A 20 -12.53 -39.49 5.39
N VAL A 21 -12.98 -39.81 6.60
CA VAL A 21 -13.35 -38.80 7.61
C VAL A 21 -12.13 -38.02 8.07
N LEU A 22 -11.01 -38.70 8.38
CA LEU A 22 -9.75 -38.03 8.75
C LEU A 22 -9.23 -37.11 7.64
N ALA A 23 -9.25 -37.56 6.38
CA ALA A 23 -8.83 -36.74 5.24
C ALA A 23 -9.71 -35.49 5.08
N SER A 24 -11.02 -35.62 5.32
CA SER A 24 -11.97 -34.50 5.25
C SER A 24 -11.74 -33.50 6.39
N VAL A 25 -11.46 -33.98 7.60
CA VAL A 25 -11.11 -33.15 8.76
C VAL A 25 -9.79 -32.40 8.53
N VAL A 26 -8.75 -33.09 8.02
CA VAL A 26 -7.47 -32.46 7.68
C VAL A 26 -7.65 -31.42 6.56
N GLY A 27 -8.46 -31.71 5.54
CA GLY A 27 -8.75 -30.76 4.47
C GLY A 27 -9.51 -29.51 4.95
N ALA A 28 -10.46 -29.67 5.86
CA ALA A 28 -11.18 -28.55 6.49
C ALA A 28 -10.24 -27.73 7.39
N LEU A 29 -9.41 -28.40 8.17
CA LEU A 29 -8.40 -27.75 9.02
C LEU A 29 -7.38 -26.97 8.17
N TRP A 30 -6.95 -27.52 7.04
CA TRP A 30 -6.05 -26.83 6.11
C TRP A 30 -6.68 -25.59 5.50
N LYS A 31 -7.97 -25.61 5.15
CA LYS A 31 -8.69 -24.43 4.67
C LYS A 31 -8.82 -23.34 5.75
N LEU A 32 -9.01 -23.74 7.00
CA LEU A 32 -9.09 -22.82 8.15
C LEU A 32 -7.71 -22.24 8.53
N LEU A 33 -6.63 -22.99 8.32
CA LEU A 33 -5.26 -22.55 8.58
C LEU A 33 -4.64 -21.74 7.43
N LYS A 34 -5.14 -21.88 6.20
CA LYS A 34 -4.65 -21.13 5.02
C LYS A 34 -4.59 -19.60 5.20
N PRO A 35 -5.58 -18.91 5.82
CA PRO A 35 -5.48 -17.48 6.09
C PRO A 35 -4.56 -17.09 7.26
N LEU A 36 -4.11 -18.07 8.06
CA LEU A 36 -3.14 -17.85 9.15
C LEU A 36 -1.69 -18.05 8.70
N ILE A 37 -1.47 -18.61 7.50
CA ILE A 37 -0.15 -18.60 6.89
C ILE A 37 0.11 -17.16 6.44
N PRO A 38 1.06 -16.42 7.04
CA PRO A 38 1.34 -15.07 6.62
C PRO A 38 1.66 -15.10 5.13
N ALA A 39 0.94 -14.29 4.35
CA ALA A 39 1.30 -14.02 2.97
C ALA A 39 2.79 -13.74 2.94
N ARG A 40 3.52 -14.43 2.05
CA ARG A 40 4.97 -14.36 1.93
C ARG A 40 5.38 -12.90 2.11
N THR A 41 6.14 -12.60 3.18
CA THR A 41 6.61 -11.22 3.42
C THR A 41 7.27 -10.75 2.13
N PRO A 42 6.73 -9.70 1.48
CA PRO A 42 7.19 -9.30 0.17
C PRO A 42 8.68 -8.95 0.27
N LYS A 43 9.46 -9.35 -0.73
CA LYS A 43 10.89 -9.03 -0.71
C LYS A 43 11.05 -7.51 -0.84
N ARG A 44 12.04 -6.93 -0.17
CA ARG A 44 12.32 -5.48 -0.22
C ARG A 44 12.35 -4.92 -1.65
N SER A 45 13.01 -5.65 -2.55
CA SER A 45 13.11 -5.31 -3.97
C SER A 45 11.77 -5.33 -4.71
N GLU A 46 10.85 -6.23 -4.32
CA GLU A 46 9.50 -6.30 -4.90
C GLU A 46 8.71 -5.06 -4.49
N VAL A 47 8.77 -4.66 -3.22
CA VAL A 47 8.09 -3.44 -2.73
C VAL A 47 8.63 -2.18 -3.41
N LEU A 48 9.96 -2.02 -3.51
CA LEU A 48 10.54 -0.87 -4.21
C LEU A 48 10.14 -0.85 -5.69
N PHE A 49 10.18 -2.01 -6.35
CA PHE A 49 9.79 -2.12 -7.75
C PHE A 49 8.32 -1.78 -7.95
N GLU A 50 7.42 -2.30 -7.12
CA GLU A 50 5.98 -2.01 -7.18
C GLU A 50 5.69 -0.52 -6.99
N LEU A 51 6.28 0.10 -5.97
CA LEU A 51 6.09 1.53 -5.70
C LEU A 51 6.64 2.42 -6.82
N GLN A 52 7.83 2.09 -7.35
CA GLN A 52 8.38 2.81 -8.50
C GLN A 52 7.59 2.57 -9.79
N HIS A 53 7.07 1.35 -9.97
CA HIS A 53 6.25 1.02 -11.12
C HIS A 53 4.96 1.82 -11.09
N GLU A 54 4.28 1.87 -9.95
CA GLU A 54 3.03 2.61 -9.77
C GLU A 54 3.24 4.12 -10.03
N LEU A 55 4.35 4.71 -9.57
CA LEU A 55 4.71 6.10 -9.90
C LEU A 55 4.85 6.36 -11.41
N LYS A 56 5.35 5.39 -12.17
CA LYS A 56 5.68 5.54 -13.59
C LYS A 56 4.53 5.18 -14.52
N THR A 57 3.61 4.33 -14.06
CA THR A 57 2.56 3.78 -14.94
C THR A 57 1.16 4.25 -14.58
N ASN A 58 0.91 4.75 -13.37
CA ASN A 58 -0.41 5.19 -12.96
C ASN A 58 -0.72 6.61 -13.48
N PRO A 59 -1.70 6.79 -14.41
CA PRO A 59 -1.99 8.09 -14.99
C PRO A 59 -2.47 9.13 -13.98
N SER A 60 -3.20 8.72 -12.94
CA SER A 60 -3.62 9.61 -11.85
C SER A 60 -2.41 10.16 -11.11
N ILE A 61 -1.44 9.30 -10.80
CA ILE A 61 -0.23 9.71 -10.09
C ILE A 61 0.61 10.62 -10.98
N LEU A 62 0.76 10.33 -12.27
CA LEU A 62 1.47 11.19 -13.21
C LEU A 62 0.84 12.59 -13.27
N ARG A 63 -0.49 12.68 -13.43
CA ARG A 63 -1.21 13.98 -13.40
C ARG A 63 -1.05 14.71 -12.07
N ALA A 64 -1.11 14.00 -10.95
CA ALA A 64 -0.88 14.57 -9.62
C ALA A 64 0.55 15.13 -9.48
N THR A 65 1.55 14.44 -10.04
CA THR A 65 2.94 14.92 -10.01
C THR A 65 3.15 16.15 -10.89
N GLU A 66 2.47 16.25 -12.03
CA GLU A 66 2.45 17.46 -12.85
C GLU A 66 1.81 18.63 -12.11
N LEU A 67 0.71 18.38 -11.39
CA LEU A 67 0.04 19.40 -10.58
C LEU A 67 0.93 19.88 -9.42
N LEU A 68 1.55 18.94 -8.71
CA LEU A 68 2.46 19.25 -7.60
C LEU A 68 3.68 20.06 -8.08
N ALA A 69 4.16 19.80 -9.30
CA ALA A 69 5.21 20.57 -9.96
C ALA A 69 4.73 21.90 -10.57
N GLY A 70 3.45 22.26 -10.45
CA GLY A 70 2.88 23.49 -11.00
C GLY A 70 2.77 23.52 -12.52
N ARG A 71 2.69 22.35 -13.18
CA ARG A 71 2.67 22.22 -14.65
C ARG A 71 1.28 22.04 -15.25
N VAL A 72 0.24 21.90 -14.42
CA VAL A 72 -1.14 21.78 -14.89
C VAL A 72 -1.72 23.16 -15.17
N PRO A 73 -2.19 23.44 -16.39
CA PRO A 73 -2.78 24.74 -16.73
C PRO A 73 -4.02 25.05 -15.89
N HIS A 74 -4.15 26.29 -15.44
CA HIS A 74 -5.36 26.80 -14.76
C HIS A 74 -5.78 26.04 -13.49
N SER A 75 -4.87 25.30 -12.84
CA SER A 75 -5.14 24.61 -11.59
C SER A 75 -3.90 24.64 -10.70
N THR A 76 -4.05 24.97 -9.43
CA THR A 76 -2.97 24.96 -8.44
C THR A 76 -3.35 24.11 -7.25
N ILE A 77 -2.35 23.73 -6.44
CA ILE A 77 -2.59 22.97 -5.21
C ILE A 77 -3.53 23.76 -4.28
N GLU A 78 -3.34 25.07 -4.18
CA GLU A 78 -4.17 25.97 -3.37
C GLU A 78 -5.60 26.02 -3.86
N SER A 79 -5.82 26.07 -5.19
CA SER A 79 -7.17 26.13 -5.75
C SER A 79 -7.96 24.85 -5.50
N ILE A 80 -7.28 23.69 -5.50
CA ILE A 80 -7.88 22.36 -5.36
C ILE A 80 -8.10 21.98 -3.90
N LEU A 81 -7.20 22.40 -3.00
CA LEU A 81 -7.25 22.05 -1.57
C LEU A 81 -7.93 23.11 -0.71
N ARG A 82 -8.55 24.12 -1.32
CA ARG A 82 -9.35 25.12 -0.61
C ARG A 82 -10.33 24.45 0.37
N THR A 83 -10.17 24.75 1.65
CA THR A 83 -10.96 24.17 2.75
C THR A 83 -12.37 24.77 2.81
N PHE A 84 -12.52 26.01 2.36
CA PHE A 84 -13.76 26.77 2.39
C PHE A 84 -13.92 27.57 1.09
N GLY A 85 -15.06 27.44 0.40
CA GLY A 85 -15.35 28.22 -0.80
C GLY A 85 -16.28 27.54 -1.78
N GLU A 86 -16.28 28.07 -3.00
CA GLU A 86 -17.09 27.59 -4.12
C GLU A 86 -16.85 26.11 -4.42
N PRO A 87 -17.90 25.38 -4.84
CA PRO A 87 -17.77 23.98 -5.21
C PRO A 87 -16.67 23.79 -6.24
N LEU A 88 -15.87 22.73 -6.05
CA LEU A 88 -14.86 22.34 -7.02
C LEU A 88 -15.54 21.93 -8.32
N SER A 89 -14.98 22.35 -9.45
CA SER A 89 -15.34 21.81 -10.75
C SER A 89 -15.06 20.31 -10.81
N ALA A 90 -15.70 19.59 -11.73
CA ALA A 90 -15.44 18.15 -11.92
C ALA A 90 -13.95 17.87 -12.18
N THR A 91 -13.26 18.77 -12.89
CA THR A 91 -11.82 18.66 -13.16
C THR A 91 -11.00 18.83 -11.89
N GLU A 92 -11.27 19.86 -11.08
CA GLU A 92 -10.58 20.07 -9.80
C GLU A 92 -10.82 18.91 -8.82
N LEU A 93 -12.04 18.35 -8.80
CA LEU A 93 -12.37 17.19 -7.97
C LEU A 93 -11.57 15.95 -8.41
N SER A 94 -11.48 15.70 -9.73
CA SER A 94 -10.63 14.63 -10.28
C SER A 94 -9.17 14.83 -9.90
N LEU A 95 -8.64 16.05 -10.00
CA LEU A 95 -7.26 16.36 -9.62
C LEU A 95 -7.03 16.17 -8.12
N ARG A 96 -8.02 16.47 -7.27
CA ARG A 96 -7.95 16.22 -5.84
C ARG A 96 -7.85 14.72 -5.51
N GLN A 97 -8.61 13.90 -6.23
CA GLN A 97 -8.54 12.44 -6.11
C GLN A 97 -7.19 11.90 -6.59
N ASP A 98 -6.69 12.42 -7.70
CA ASP A 98 -5.36 12.08 -8.23
C ASP A 98 -4.25 12.42 -7.19
N LEU A 99 -4.33 13.59 -6.54
CA LEU A 99 -3.43 13.95 -5.44
C LEU A 99 -3.53 12.97 -4.26
N ALA A 100 -4.74 12.59 -3.85
CA ALA A 100 -4.92 11.61 -2.78
C ALA A 100 -4.27 10.26 -3.12
N HIS A 101 -4.30 9.82 -4.39
CA HIS A 101 -3.60 8.61 -4.84
C HIS A 101 -2.08 8.75 -4.73
N LEU A 102 -1.51 9.88 -5.17
CA LEU A 102 -0.09 10.16 -5.01
C LEU A 102 0.32 10.17 -3.54
N PHE A 103 -0.42 10.87 -2.68
CA PHE A 103 -0.13 10.94 -1.25
C PHE A 103 -0.28 9.58 -0.56
N GLY A 104 -1.25 8.76 -0.96
CA GLY A 104 -1.36 7.38 -0.49
C GLY A 104 -0.15 6.52 -0.87
N LEU A 105 0.43 6.72 -2.06
CA LEU A 105 1.67 6.06 -2.44
C LEU A 105 2.86 6.56 -1.60
N LEU A 106 3.01 7.87 -1.44
CA LEU A 106 4.11 8.44 -0.66
C LEU A 106 4.01 8.09 0.83
N GLN A 107 2.81 8.02 1.39
CA GLN A 107 2.55 7.54 2.75
C GLN A 107 2.97 6.07 2.90
N ARG A 108 2.73 5.20 1.90
CA ARG A 108 3.22 3.81 1.91
C ARG A 108 4.75 3.76 1.91
N VAL A 109 5.42 4.63 1.16
CA VAL A 109 6.89 4.77 1.19
C VAL A 109 7.35 5.20 2.58
N ALA A 110 6.76 6.27 3.14
CA ALA A 110 7.08 6.78 4.47
C ALA A 110 6.90 5.69 5.55
N PHE A 111 5.79 4.97 5.52
CA PHE A 111 5.52 3.84 6.40
C PHE A 111 6.56 2.72 6.23
N ALA A 112 6.92 2.39 4.99
CA ALA A 112 7.90 1.35 4.68
C ALA A 112 9.30 1.68 5.21
N VAL A 113 9.67 2.96 5.25
CA VAL A 113 10.95 3.45 5.80
C VAL A 113 10.89 3.59 7.32
N ASN A 114 9.87 4.27 7.84
CA ASN A 114 9.86 4.72 9.24
C ASN A 114 9.26 3.70 10.20
N VAL A 115 8.20 3.00 9.80
CA VAL A 115 7.44 2.14 10.71
C VAL A 115 7.83 0.68 10.53
N SER A 116 7.70 0.14 9.32
CA SER A 116 7.99 -1.29 9.09
C SER A 116 9.49 -1.58 8.92
N LYS A 117 10.31 -0.54 8.68
CA LYS A 117 11.75 -0.66 8.37
C LYS A 117 12.02 -1.66 7.25
N LEU A 118 11.06 -1.79 6.31
CA LEU A 118 11.15 -2.72 5.21
C LEU A 118 12.17 -2.25 4.17
N ILE A 119 12.24 -0.94 3.94
CA ILE A 119 13.23 -0.29 3.07
C ILE A 119 14.05 0.71 3.88
N SER A 120 15.31 0.88 3.52
CA SER A 120 16.20 1.89 4.09
C SER A 120 15.89 3.27 3.54
N ARG A 121 16.43 4.30 4.21
CA ARG A 121 16.23 5.68 3.78
C ARG A 121 16.99 5.96 2.48
N GLU A 122 18.15 5.36 2.31
CA GLU A 122 18.98 5.41 1.10
C GLU A 122 18.24 4.82 -0.10
N GLU A 123 17.57 3.68 0.09
CA GLU A 123 16.73 3.07 -0.96
C GLU A 123 15.54 3.98 -1.34
N ALA A 124 15.02 4.75 -0.38
CA ALA A 124 13.94 5.70 -0.61
C ALA A 124 14.41 7.01 -1.28
N GLU A 125 15.70 7.23 -1.52
CA GLU A 125 16.21 8.45 -2.17
C GLU A 125 15.65 8.65 -3.59
N CYS A 126 15.31 7.57 -4.28
CA CYS A 126 14.64 7.63 -5.58
C CYS A 126 13.25 8.31 -5.53
N PHE A 127 12.66 8.44 -4.34
CA PHE A 127 11.41 9.16 -4.09
C PHE A 127 11.63 10.58 -3.55
N SER A 128 12.88 10.98 -3.29
CA SER A 128 13.20 12.24 -2.59
C SER A 128 12.68 13.49 -3.29
N TRP A 129 12.63 13.50 -4.63
CA TRP A 129 12.06 14.61 -5.40
C TRP A 129 10.59 14.87 -4.99
N TYR A 130 9.77 13.82 -4.86
CA TYR A 130 8.35 13.98 -4.50
C TYR A 130 8.16 14.56 -3.10
N PHE A 131 8.96 14.10 -2.13
CA PHE A 131 8.91 14.65 -0.77
C PHE A 131 9.31 16.12 -0.75
N ARG A 132 10.30 16.53 -1.55
CA ARG A 132 10.67 17.95 -1.69
C ARG A 132 9.58 18.77 -2.35
N GLU A 133 8.92 18.24 -3.38
CA GLU A 133 7.80 18.96 -3.99
C GLU A 133 6.64 19.13 -3.00
N VAL A 134 6.35 18.14 -2.16
CA VAL A 134 5.36 18.27 -1.08
C VAL A 134 5.71 19.41 -0.11
N GLN A 135 6.98 19.56 0.27
CA GLN A 135 7.41 20.62 1.19
C GLN A 135 7.19 22.03 0.65
N LYS A 136 7.18 22.22 -0.67
CA LYS A 136 6.98 23.54 -1.29
C LYS A 136 5.57 24.10 -1.10
N HIS A 137 4.62 23.28 -0.66
CA HIS A 137 3.21 23.64 -0.54
C HIS A 137 2.76 23.59 0.93
N PRO A 138 2.94 24.68 1.71
CA PRO A 138 2.55 24.72 3.12
C PRO A 138 1.08 24.35 3.38
N ILE A 139 0.19 24.63 2.43
CA ILE A 139 -1.24 24.27 2.50
C ILE A 139 -1.47 22.75 2.63
N LEU A 140 -0.49 21.92 2.25
CA LEU A 140 -0.56 20.47 2.43
C LEU A 140 -0.51 20.06 3.89
N SER A 141 0.07 20.88 4.79
CA SER A 141 0.13 20.56 6.22
C SER A 141 -1.27 20.40 6.82
N ASP A 142 -2.15 21.38 6.64
CA ASP A 142 -3.55 21.35 7.10
C ASP A 142 -4.35 20.22 6.42
N TYR A 143 -4.12 20.02 5.13
CA TYR A 143 -4.76 18.94 4.38
C TYR A 143 -4.35 17.56 4.91
N PHE A 144 -3.07 17.35 5.21
CA PHE A 144 -2.55 16.08 5.71
C PHE A 144 -3.00 15.79 7.13
N TYR A 145 -3.07 16.81 7.98
CA TYR A 145 -3.63 16.69 9.32
C TYR A 145 -5.10 16.22 9.29
N SER A 146 -5.90 16.78 8.38
CA SER A 146 -7.33 16.44 8.25
C SER A 146 -7.59 15.13 7.50
N SER A 147 -6.67 14.68 6.64
CA SER A 147 -6.88 13.53 5.75
C SER A 147 -6.14 12.26 6.17
N GLY A 148 -5.42 12.28 7.30
CA GLY A 148 -4.70 11.10 7.81
C GLY A 148 -3.35 10.84 7.14
N PHE A 149 -2.70 11.88 6.60
CA PHE A 149 -1.37 11.81 5.96
C PHE A 149 -0.29 12.48 6.82
N LEU A 150 -0.47 12.54 8.14
CA LEU A 150 0.45 13.25 9.03
C LEU A 150 1.87 12.65 8.99
N ASP A 151 2.01 11.32 8.99
CA ASP A 151 3.33 10.69 8.92
C ASP A 151 4.08 11.01 7.62
N LEU A 152 3.35 11.19 6.51
CA LEU A 152 3.92 11.66 5.25
C LEU A 152 4.46 13.07 5.40
N TRP A 153 3.74 13.97 6.08
CA TRP A 153 4.22 15.32 6.34
C TRP A 153 5.53 15.29 7.13
N ASP A 154 5.54 14.60 8.26
CA ASP A 154 6.71 14.51 9.15
C ASP A 154 7.90 13.86 8.44
N PHE A 155 7.65 12.78 7.69
CA PHE A 155 8.68 12.14 6.89
C PHE A 155 9.22 13.07 5.81
N ALA A 156 8.35 13.78 5.10
CA ALA A 156 8.75 14.76 4.11
C ALA A 156 9.64 15.82 4.77
N GLN A 157 9.24 16.42 5.89
CA GLN A 157 10.06 17.42 6.60
C GLN A 157 11.45 16.91 6.98
N SER A 158 11.57 15.63 7.39
CA SER A 158 12.88 15.05 7.71
C SER A 158 13.87 15.06 6.54
N TRP A 159 13.40 15.16 5.28
CA TRP A 159 14.26 15.28 4.10
C TRP A 159 14.83 16.68 3.88
N ALA A 160 14.26 17.74 4.48
CA ALA A 160 14.85 19.08 4.43
C ALA A 160 16.13 19.17 5.26
N GLU A 161 16.11 18.57 6.46
CA GLU A 161 17.19 18.64 7.46
C GLU A 161 18.53 18.07 6.97
N LYS A 162 18.51 17.12 6.01
CA LYS A 162 19.75 16.49 5.51
C LYS A 162 20.52 17.38 4.52
N PHE A 163 19.85 18.31 3.84
CA PHE A 163 20.47 19.12 2.77
C PHE A 163 20.94 20.50 3.21
N GLU A 164 20.44 21.05 4.33
CA GLU A 164 20.98 22.29 4.90
C GLU A 164 22.35 22.08 5.57
N THR A 165 22.67 20.85 5.99
CA THR A 165 23.96 20.50 6.61
C THR A 165 25.09 20.20 5.61
N GLU A 166 24.80 20.13 4.31
CA GLU A 166 25.79 19.81 3.26
C GLU A 166 26.16 21.02 2.37
N ILE A 167 25.80 22.25 2.76
CA ILE A 167 26.18 23.50 2.06
C ILE A 167 27.28 24.24 2.82
#